data_AF-A0A2D7RB28-F1
#
_entry.id   AF-A0A2D7RB28-F1
#
_cell.length_a   1.000
_cell.length_b   1.000
_cell.length_c   1.000
_cell.angle_alpha   90.00
_cell.angle_beta   90.00
_cell.angle_gamma   90.00
#
_symmetry.space_group_name_H-M   'P 1'
#
loop_
_entity.id
_entity.type
_entity.pdbx_description
1 polymer ?
#
loop_
_entity_poly.entity_id
_entity_poly.type
_entity_poly.pdbx_seq_one_letter_code
_entity_poly.pdbx_strand_id
1 'polypeptide(L)'
;MREIKLMRYFKLLFLVLTSIAAVALELEYDVIGFVNDEQVYGELIGNLDDTRVEGFLFNEEGTARYFIGDWIGNGEFEGYDENDEYYKLELATE
;
A
#
# COMPACT_ATOMS: atom_id res chain seq x y z
N MET A 1 35.58 -12.68 -52.89
CA MET A 1 34.44 -13.39 -52.30
C MET A 1 34.58 -13.31 -50.78
N ARG A 2 33.88 -12.39 -50.12
CA ARG A 2 33.89 -12.25 -48.65
C ARG A 2 32.63 -12.90 -48.11
N GLU A 3 32.76 -14.10 -47.55
CA GLU A 3 31.63 -14.77 -46.92
C GLU A 3 31.27 -14.10 -45.59
N ILE A 4 29.96 -13.98 -45.44
CA ILE A 4 29.23 -13.23 -44.45
C ILE A 4 29.43 -13.90 -43.07
N LYS A 5 30.37 -13.40 -42.25
CA LYS A 5 30.43 -13.72 -40.80
C LYS A 5 29.33 -12.99 -40.01
N LEU A 6 28.14 -12.79 -40.60
CA LEU A 6 27.02 -12.06 -40.00
C LEU A 6 26.02 -12.99 -39.28
N MET A 7 26.29 -14.31 -39.26
CA MET A 7 25.39 -15.32 -38.69
C MET A 7 25.79 -15.78 -37.29
N ARG A 8 26.71 -15.09 -36.61
CA ARG A 8 27.16 -15.45 -35.26
C ARG A 8 26.68 -14.49 -34.16
N TYR A 9 26.22 -13.30 -34.54
CA TYR A 9 25.69 -12.30 -33.60
C TYR A 9 24.15 -12.26 -33.56
N PHE A 10 23.48 -12.91 -34.51
CA PHE A 10 22.00 -12.92 -34.58
C PHE A 10 21.34 -13.70 -33.43
N LYS A 11 22.10 -14.55 -32.71
CA LYS A 11 21.62 -15.28 -31.52
C LYS A 11 21.63 -14.45 -30.23
N LEU A 12 22.31 -13.31 -30.19
CA LEU A 12 22.32 -12.43 -29.00
C LEU A 12 21.23 -11.37 -29.03
N LEU A 13 20.46 -11.26 -30.12
CA LEU A 13 19.47 -10.22 -30.32
C LEU A 13 18.04 -10.74 -30.13
N PHE A 14 17.77 -11.48 -29.05
CA PHE A 14 16.37 -11.76 -28.66
C PHE A 14 16.24 -12.20 -27.19
N LEU A 15 17.01 -11.59 -26.29
CA LEU A 15 16.78 -11.75 -24.85
C LEU A 15 16.95 -10.44 -24.10
N VAL A 16 16.43 -9.34 -24.66
CA VAL A 16 16.03 -8.21 -23.82
C VAL A 16 14.66 -8.58 -23.27
N LEU A 17 14.65 -9.54 -22.34
CA LEU A 17 13.49 -9.79 -21.50
C LEU A 17 13.33 -8.49 -20.70
N THR A 18 12.37 -7.66 -21.08
CA THR A 18 12.00 -6.47 -20.33
C THR A 18 11.50 -6.97 -18.98
N SER A 19 12.38 -7.00 -17.99
CA SER A 19 12.00 -7.10 -16.59
C SER A 19 11.23 -5.82 -16.27
N ILE A 20 9.92 -5.85 -16.51
CA ILE A 20 9.01 -4.84 -16.00
C ILE A 20 9.09 -5.02 -14.50
N ALA A 21 9.83 -4.15 -13.82
CA ALA A 21 9.76 -4.07 -12.37
C ALA A 21 8.29 -3.79 -12.05
N ALA A 22 7.63 -4.71 -11.34
CA ALA A 22 6.31 -4.44 -10.80
C ALA A 22 6.49 -3.29 -9.80
N VAL A 23 5.98 -2.12 -10.16
CA VAL A 23 5.92 -0.98 -9.25
C VAL A 23 4.65 -1.20 -8.44
N ALA A 24 4.81 -1.54 -7.16
CA ALA A 24 3.71 -1.53 -6.21
C ALA A 24 3.10 -0.13 -6.22
N LEU A 25 1.80 -0.05 -6.51
CA LEU A 25 1.10 1.22 -6.58
C LEU A 25 0.47 1.46 -5.20
N GLU A 26 0.95 2.51 -4.54
CA GLU A 26 0.47 2.93 -3.22
C GLU A 26 -0.83 3.74 -3.36
N LEU A 27 -1.76 3.54 -2.44
CA LEU A 27 -3.01 4.27 -2.31
C LEU A 27 -3.10 4.91 -0.94
N GLU A 28 -3.50 6.17 -0.92
CA GLU A 28 -3.77 6.94 0.29
C GLU A 28 -5.29 6.92 0.58
N TYR A 29 -5.64 6.72 1.86
CA TYR A 29 -7.01 6.66 2.34
C TYR A 29 -7.18 7.57 3.55
N ASP A 30 -7.99 8.61 3.41
CA ASP A 30 -8.48 9.37 4.56
C ASP A 30 -9.52 8.53 5.32
N VAL A 31 -9.32 8.38 6.63
CA VAL A 31 -10.15 7.52 7.48
C VAL A 31 -10.60 8.22 8.75
N ILE A 32 -11.75 7.76 9.26
CA ILE A 32 -12.27 8.10 10.58
C ILE A 32 -12.68 6.82 11.30
N GLY A 33 -12.74 6.85 12.63
CA GLY A 33 -13.24 5.73 13.39
C GLY A 33 -13.14 5.96 14.89
N PHE A 34 -13.14 4.86 15.64
CA PHE A 34 -13.11 4.90 17.10
C PHE A 34 -12.15 3.87 17.70
N VAL A 35 -11.54 4.24 18.83
CA VAL A 35 -10.83 3.35 19.75
C VAL A 35 -11.26 3.68 21.16
N ASN A 36 -11.69 2.69 21.95
CA ASN A 36 -12.08 2.91 23.35
C ASN A 36 -13.03 4.11 23.57
N ASP A 37 -14.04 4.27 22.70
CA ASP A 37 -15.00 5.40 22.66
C ASP A 37 -14.41 6.79 22.29
N GLU A 38 -13.12 6.87 21.95
CA GLU A 38 -12.47 8.08 21.43
C GLU A 38 -12.51 8.10 19.90
N GLN A 39 -12.93 9.22 19.31
CA GLN A 39 -12.90 9.41 17.86
C GLN A 39 -11.46 9.65 17.39
N VAL A 40 -11.10 8.99 16.30
CA VAL A 40 -9.80 9.17 15.63
C VAL A 40 -9.97 9.41 14.15
N TYR A 41 -9.00 10.06 13.54
CA TYR A 41 -8.92 10.33 12.11
C TYR A 41 -7.48 10.25 11.61
N GLY A 42 -7.26 10.01 10.33
CA GLY A 42 -5.91 9.95 9.79
C GLY A 42 -5.86 9.58 8.32
N GLU A 43 -4.64 9.35 7.85
CA GLU A 43 -4.35 8.90 6.49
C GLU A 43 -3.63 7.55 6.56
N LEU A 44 -4.13 6.58 5.80
CA LEU A 44 -3.53 5.26 5.66
C LEU A 44 -2.95 5.09 4.27
N ILE A 45 -1.79 4.47 4.18
CA ILE A 45 -1.15 4.08 2.93
C ILE A 45 -1.25 2.56 2.80
N GLY A 46 -1.82 2.11 1.69
CA GLY A 46 -1.92 0.69 1.33
C GLY A 46 -1.32 0.42 -0.04
N ASN A 47 -0.99 -0.84 -0.31
CA ASN A 47 -0.60 -1.29 -1.64
C ASN A 47 -1.82 -1.90 -2.35
N LEU A 48 -2.05 -1.62 -3.63
CA LEU A 48 -3.10 -2.26 -4.42
C LEU A 48 -3.03 -3.79 -4.50
N ASP A 49 -1.83 -4.36 -4.37
CA ASP A 49 -1.59 -5.79 -4.48
C ASP A 49 -1.80 -6.55 -3.15
N ASP A 50 -2.09 -5.84 -2.04
CA ASP A 50 -2.27 -6.39 -0.70
C ASP A 50 -3.47 -5.72 0.01
N THR A 51 -3.99 -6.33 1.07
CA THR A 51 -4.99 -5.70 1.95
C THR A 51 -4.33 -4.84 3.03
N ARG A 52 -3.05 -5.04 3.30
CA ARG A 52 -2.35 -4.34 4.37
C ARG A 52 -2.28 -2.83 4.14
N VAL A 53 -2.60 -2.09 5.19
CA VAL A 53 -2.52 -0.64 5.28
C VAL A 53 -1.77 -0.21 6.54
N GLU A 54 -1.10 0.92 6.49
CA GLU A 54 -0.40 1.51 7.63
C GLU A 54 -0.45 3.03 7.61
N GLY A 55 -0.41 3.67 8.77
CA GLY A 55 -0.50 5.13 8.84
C GLY A 55 -0.53 5.66 10.27
N PHE A 56 -0.77 6.97 10.40
CA PHE A 56 -0.94 7.62 11.69
C PHE A 56 -2.39 8.06 11.89
N LEU A 57 -2.94 7.69 13.04
CA LEU A 57 -4.24 8.13 13.51
C LEU A 57 -4.06 9.20 14.58
N PHE A 58 -4.94 10.18 14.60
CA PHE A 58 -4.93 11.32 15.50
C PHE A 58 -6.26 11.40 16.23
N ASN A 59 -6.20 11.67 17.53
CA ASN A 59 -7.39 12.03 18.32
C ASN A 59 -7.63 13.55 18.29
N GLU A 60 -8.70 14.01 18.94
CA GLU A 60 -9.04 15.45 19.04
C GLU A 60 -7.94 16.29 19.71
N GLU A 61 -7.14 15.69 20.59
CA GLU A 61 -6.01 16.35 21.27
C GLU A 61 -4.76 16.46 20.36
N GLY A 62 -4.78 15.84 19.17
CA GLY A 62 -3.67 15.81 18.23
C GLY A 62 -2.58 14.78 18.57
N THR A 63 -2.87 13.83 19.45
CA THR A 63 -1.98 12.70 19.77
C THR A 63 -1.96 11.71 18.62
N ALA A 64 -0.78 11.47 18.06
CA ALA A 64 -0.58 10.51 16.97
C ALA A 64 -0.36 9.09 17.50
N ARG A 65 -0.98 8.10 16.86
CA ARG A 65 -0.75 6.66 17.10
C ARG A 65 -0.48 5.98 15.77
N TYR A 66 0.57 5.16 15.72
CA TYR A 66 0.88 4.40 14.52
C TYR A 66 -0.02 3.17 14.44
N PHE A 67 -0.73 3.02 13.33
CA PHE A 67 -1.69 1.96 13.07
C PHE A 67 -1.20 1.06 11.94
N ILE A 68 -1.38 -0.24 12.11
CA ILE A 68 -1.24 -1.24 11.04
C ILE A 68 -2.54 -2.06 11.03
N GLY A 69 -3.12 -2.22 9.84
CA GLY A 69 -4.33 -3.00 9.67
C GLY A 69 -4.49 -3.55 8.27
N ASP A 70 -5.71 -4.03 8.01
CA ASP A 70 -6.12 -4.57 6.73
C ASP A 70 -7.39 -3.87 6.24
N TRP A 71 -7.48 -3.67 4.93
CA TRP A 71 -8.71 -3.31 4.25
C TRP A 71 -9.63 -4.54 4.17
N ILE A 72 -10.75 -4.48 4.88
CA ILE A 72 -11.72 -5.59 4.96
C ILE A 72 -12.85 -5.47 3.93
N GLY A 73 -12.83 -4.41 3.11
CA GLY A 73 -13.79 -4.14 2.04
C GLY A 73 -14.84 -3.08 2.41
N ASN A 74 -15.62 -2.63 1.42
CA ASN A 74 -16.64 -1.57 1.57
C ASN A 74 -16.14 -0.25 2.18
N GLY A 75 -14.84 0.03 2.08
CA GLY A 75 -14.22 1.19 2.72
C GLY A 75 -14.00 1.06 4.22
N GLU A 76 -14.07 -0.15 4.79
CA GLU A 76 -13.79 -0.43 6.19
C GLU A 76 -12.39 -1.01 6.38
N PHE A 77 -11.75 -0.68 7.51
CA PHE A 77 -10.42 -1.15 7.89
C PHE A 77 -10.43 -1.62 9.34
N GLU A 78 -9.63 -2.65 9.63
CA GLU A 78 -9.47 -3.20 10.98
C GLU A 78 -7.99 -3.44 11.28
N GLY A 79 -7.55 -3.17 12.50
CA GLY A 79 -6.14 -3.32 12.84
C GLY A 79 -5.82 -2.88 14.27
N TYR A 80 -4.52 -2.72 14.52
CA TYR A 80 -3.99 -2.42 15.84
C TYR A 80 -2.97 -1.31 15.79
N ASP A 81 -2.84 -0.59 16.90
CA ASP A 81 -1.71 0.32 17.12
C ASP A 81 -0.53 -0.37 17.82
N GLU A 82 0.52 0.41 18.09
CA GLU A 82 1.72 -0.05 18.79
C GLU A 82 1.50 -0.52 20.24
N ASN A 83 0.33 -0.25 20.83
CA ASN A 83 -0.07 -0.65 22.18
C ASN A 83 -1.06 -1.84 22.18
N ASP A 84 -1.24 -2.51 21.04
CA ASP A 84 -2.22 -3.59 20.83
C ASP A 84 -3.68 -3.14 21.04
N GLU A 85 -3.99 -1.83 20.92
CA GLU A 85 -5.37 -1.36 20.92
C GLU A 85 -6.01 -1.63 19.56
N TYR A 86 -7.23 -2.18 19.57
CA TYR A 86 -7.97 -2.52 18.36
C TYR A 86 -8.76 -1.33 17.82
N TYR A 87 -8.67 -1.10 16.51
CA TYR A 87 -9.39 -0.05 15.81
C TYR A 87 -10.29 -0.64 14.74
N LYS A 88 -11.47 -0.03 14.61
CA LYS A 88 -12.31 -0.16 13.43
C LYS A 88 -12.48 1.22 12.80
N LEU A 89 -12.11 1.32 11.53
CA LEU A 89 -12.08 2.56 10.77
C LEU A 89 -12.94 2.43 9.51
N GLU A 90 -13.38 3.57 8.99
CA GLU A 90 -14.10 3.71 7.74
C GLU A 90 -13.51 4.86 6.93
N LEU A 91 -13.63 4.79 5.60
CA LEU A 91 -13.29 5.91 4.72
C LEU A 91 -14.04 7.17 5.13
N ALA A 92 -13.32 8.28 5.24
CA ALA A 92 -13.93 9.57 5.43
C ALA A 92 -14.72 9.94 4.17
N THR A 93 -16.05 10.05 4.28
CA THR A 93 -16.87 10.67 3.22
C THR A 93 -16.80 12.18 3.32
N GLU A 94 -16.43 12.83 2.21
CA GLU A 94 -16.51 14.30 2.03
C GLU A 94 -17.92 14.88 2.23
#